data_AF-A0A967BHV8-F1
#
_entry.id   AF-A0A967BHV8-F1
#
_cell.length_a   1.000
_cell.length_b   1.000
_cell.length_c   1.000
_cell.angle_alpha   90.00
_cell.angle_beta   90.00
_cell.angle_gamma   90.00
#
_symmetry.space_group_name_H-M   'P 1'
#
loop_
_entity.id
_entity.type
_entity.pdbx_description
1 polymer ?
#
loop_
_entity_poly.entity_id
_entity_poly.type
_entity_poly.pdbx_seq_one_letter_code
_entity_poly.pdbx_strand_id
1 'polypeptide(L)' 'MKAMYAAFFVTALIAVGAYYGLSSLGFSSQDQMASDAVRLGDASE' A
#
# COMPACT_ATOMS: atom_id res chain seq x y z
N MET A 1 -15.75 -23.24 10.55
CA MET A 1 -14.30 -23.08 10.82
C MET A 1 -13.45 -23.04 9.54
N LYS A 2 -13.44 -24.09 8.71
CA LYS A 2 -12.56 -24.16 7.51
C LYS A 2 -12.78 -23.02 6.49
N ALA A 3 -14.03 -22.61 6.30
CA ALA A 3 -14.38 -21.48 5.43
C ALA A 3 -13.79 -20.14 5.92
N MET A 4 -13.69 -19.95 7.24
CA MET A 4 -13.09 -18.74 7.83
C MET A 4 -11.58 -18.69 7.58
N TYR A 5 -10.89 -19.83 7.73
CA TYR A 5 -9.46 -19.91 7.40
C TYR A 5 -9.19 -19.77 5.91
N ALA A 6 -10.07 -20.30 5.04
CA ALA A 6 -9.97 -20.12 3.60
C ALA A 6 -10.10 -18.65 3.21
N ALA A 7 -11.11 -17.94 3.74
CA ALA A 7 -11.29 -16.51 3.51
C ALA A 7 -10.08 -15.70 4.00
N PHE A 8 -9.56 -16.02 5.19
CA PHE A 8 -8.35 -15.37 5.72
C PHE A 8 -7.14 -15.56 4.79
N PHE A 9 -6.91 -16.79 4.32
CA PHE A 9 -5.80 -17.08 3.39
C PHE A 9 -5.94 -16.33 2.07
N VAL A 10 -7.15 -16.27 1.50
CA VAL A 10 -7.40 -15.54 0.26
C VAL A 10 -7.10 -14.05 0.45
N THR A 11 -7.60 -13.46 1.54
CA THR A 11 -7.35 -12.03 1.84
C THR A 11 -5.86 -11.75 2.03
N ALA A 12 -5.13 -12.61 2.74
CA ALA A 12 -3.69 -12.48 2.92
C ALA A 12 -2.93 -12.53 1.59
N LEU A 13 -3.29 -13.46 0.70
CA LEU A 13 -2.69 -13.57 -0.63
C LEU A 13 -2.96 -12.33 -1.49
N ILE A 14 -4.19 -11.81 -1.45
CA ILE A 14 -4.56 -10.58 -2.16
C ILE A 14 -3.75 -9.39 -1.63
N ALA A 15 -3.61 -9.27 -0.29
CA ALA A 15 -2.86 -8.18 0.32
C ALA A 15 -1.37 -8.18 -0.09
N VAL A 16 -0.73 -9.36 -0.06
CA VAL A 16 0.67 -9.50 -0.50
C VAL A 16 0.81 -9.23 -1.99
N GLY A 17 -0.08 -9.79 -2.81
CA GLY A 17 -0.09 -9.55 -4.27
C GLY A 17 -0.30 -8.08 -4.61
N ALA A 18 -1.18 -7.38 -3.88
CA ALA A 18 -1.39 -5.95 -4.03
C ALA A 18 -0.15 -5.15 -3.60
N TYR A 19 0.49 -5.47 -2.47
CA TYR A 19 1.67 -4.75 -2.01
C TYR A 19 2.80 -4.73 -3.05
N TYR A 20 3.09 -5.87 -3.68
CA TYR A 20 4.14 -5.97 -4.70
C TYR A 20 3.66 -5.58 -6.11
N GLY A 21 2.44 -5.94 -6.49
CA GLY A 21 1.90 -5.72 -7.83
C GLY A 21 1.42 -4.30 -8.08
N LEU A 22 0.92 -3.62 -7.06
CA LEU A 22 0.44 -2.25 -7.19
C LEU A 22 1.63 -1.29 -7.38
N SER A 23 2.75 -1.54 -6.69
CA SER A 23 4.02 -0.82 -6.86
C SER A 23 4.58 -0.92 -8.29
N SER A 24 4.55 -2.12 -8.91
CA SER A 24 5.02 -2.29 -10.30
C SER A 24 4.10 -1.67 -11.35
N LEU A 25 2.81 -1.48 -11.02
CA LEU A 25 1.86 -0.75 -11.84
C LEU A 25 1.93 0.78 -11.65
N GLY A 26 2.90 1.28 -10.85
CA GLY A 26 3.11 2.71 -10.62
C GLY A 26 2.20 3.31 -9.54
N PHE A 27 1.42 2.49 -8.85
CA PHE A 27 0.66 2.92 -7.69
C PHE A 27 1.56 2.86 -6.45
N SER A 28 2.26 3.95 -6.19
CA SER A 28 3.09 4.16 -5.00
C SER A 28 2.29 4.90 -3.95
N SER A 29 2.02 4.25 -2.81
CA SER A 29 1.44 4.92 -1.65
C SER A 29 2.41 5.94 -1.05
N GLN A 30 3.72 5.77 -1.24
CA GLN A 30 4.72 6.73 -0.80
C GLN A 30 4.61 8.07 -1.57
N ASP A 31 4.27 8.02 -2.86
CA ASP A 31 4.06 9.21 -3.69
C ASP A 31 2.67 9.85 -3.47
N GLN A 32 1.66 9.05 -3.11
CA GLN A 32 0.30 9.58 -2.85
C GLN A 32 0.08 10.07 -1.41
N MET A 33 0.82 9.57 -0.42
CA MET A 33 0.56 9.91 0.99
C MET A 33 1.24 11.20 1.48
N ALA A 34 2.19 11.74 0.72
CA ALA A 34 2.82 13.03 1.04
C ALA A 34 2.74 13.97 -0.18
N SER A 35 1.71 14.80 -0.22
CA SER A 35 1.71 16.00 -1.08
C SER A 35 2.94 16.86 -0.73
N ASP A 36 3.53 17.56 -1.70
CA ASP A 36 4.65 18.50 -1.48
C ASP A 36 4.36 19.50 -0.36
N ALA A 37 3.08 19.83 -0.13
CA ALA A 37 2.64 20.69 0.97
C ALA A 37 2.94 20.15 2.39
N VAL A 38 3.29 18.87 2.55
CA VAL A 38 3.55 18.21 3.86
C VAL A 38 5.00 17.68 3.96
N ARG A 39 5.87 18.00 2.99
CA ARG A 39 7.30 17.67 3.07
C ARG A 39 8.02 18.70 3.96
N LEU A 40 8.36 18.30 5.19
CA LEU A 40 9.09 19.10 6.21
C LEU A 40 10.52 19.50 5.83
N GLY A 41 10.92 19.38 4.55
CA GLY A 41 12.25 19.71 4.05
C GLY A 41 12.31 20.85 3.04
N ASP A 42 11.16 21.30 2.51
CA ASP A 42 11.07 22.40 1.53
C ASP A 42 10.45 23.68 2.12
N ALA A 43 10.08 23.66 3.40
CA ALA A 43 9.81 24.88 4.14
C ALA A 43 11.16 25.57 4.39
N SER A 44 11.49 26.53 3.53
CA SER A 44 12.60 27.46 3.71
C SER A 44 12.61 27.99 5.15
N GLU A 45 13.75 27.86 5.82
CA GLU A 45 14.07 28.59 7.05
C GLU A 45 14.02 30.11 6.81
#